data_AF-A0A2V6RAM7-F1
#
_entry.id   AF-A0A2V6RAM7-F1
#
_cell.length_a   1.000
_cell.length_b   1.000
_cell.length_c   1.000
_cell.angle_alpha   90.00
_cell.angle_beta   90.00
_cell.angle_gamma   90.00
#
_symmetry.space_group_name_H-M   'P 1'
#
loop_
_entity.id
_entity.type
_entity.pdbx_description
1 polymer ?
#
loop_
_entity_poly.entity_id
_entity_poly.type
_entity_poly.pdbx_seq_one_letter_code
_entity_poly.pdbx_strand_id
1 'polypeptide(L)'
;PPLNGFVSEWLLFQALLQNTRIARLALNLVFTVGLAGLALTSGLTLACFVKAAGITFLAVPRSDAAARAHEAAPSMRVAMILLCVVCALLGLGPTLVLPALAAIAGPLVGAELPALGDWLTLRVSREFAALSPLALTTALAAALLAPVVLLRLAGAARGTRRYETWGCGRILQTARMEYTATAFSNPFKRVFDFFYRSEKRLDIDFHPESRFFVERIEYGNPTRPIFEDWLYRPVLSALSVVARRARAIQSGSANLYLAYILAALLVLLVLT
;
A
#
# COMPACT_ATOMS: atom_id res chain seq x y z
N PRO A 1 -10.16 5.22 -12.49
CA PRO A 1 -10.43 4.50 -13.76
C PRO A 1 -9.30 4.51 -14.80
N PRO A 2 -8.69 5.64 -15.18
CA PRO A 2 -7.81 5.71 -16.36
C PRO A 2 -6.43 5.07 -16.18
N LEU A 3 -6.09 4.60 -14.98
CA LEU A 3 -4.77 4.09 -14.66
C LEU A 3 -4.78 2.56 -14.56
N ASN A 4 -3.65 1.95 -14.90
CA ASN A 4 -3.44 0.50 -14.85
C ASN A 4 -3.84 -0.15 -13.53
N GLY A 5 -3.56 0.50 -12.38
CA GLY A 5 -3.92 -0.02 -11.06
C GLY A 5 -5.40 -0.35 -10.92
N PHE A 6 -6.29 0.48 -11.48
CA PHE A 6 -7.73 0.25 -11.45
C PHE A 6 -8.13 -0.99 -12.26
N VAL A 7 -7.58 -1.16 -13.47
CA VAL A 7 -7.90 -2.30 -14.32
C VAL A 7 -7.38 -3.60 -13.71
N SER A 8 -6.15 -3.60 -13.18
CA SER A 8 -5.55 -4.76 -12.53
C SER A 8 -6.32 -5.20 -11.29
N GLU A 9 -6.67 -4.26 -10.40
CA GLU A 9 -7.49 -4.59 -9.22
C GLU A 9 -8.88 -5.07 -9.64
N TRP A 10 -9.52 -4.43 -10.62
CA TRP A 10 -10.83 -4.86 -11.11
C TRP A 10 -10.79 -6.29 -11.65
N LEU A 11 -9.78 -6.66 -12.43
CA LEU A 11 -9.60 -8.04 -12.91
C LEU A 11 -9.40 -9.03 -11.74
N LEU A 12 -8.67 -8.64 -10.70
CA LEU A 12 -8.50 -9.47 -9.51
C LEU A 12 -9.82 -9.65 -8.75
N PHE A 13 -10.61 -8.59 -8.59
CA PHE A 13 -11.97 -8.68 -8.05
C PHE A 13 -12.84 -9.64 -8.86
N GLN A 14 -12.81 -9.55 -10.20
CA GLN A 14 -13.55 -10.45 -11.07
C GLN A 14 -13.11 -11.91 -10.91
N ALA A 15 -11.80 -12.16 -10.83
CA ALA A 15 -11.27 -13.51 -10.64
C ALA A 15 -11.73 -14.14 -9.31
N LEU A 16 -11.75 -13.36 -8.22
CA LEU A 16 -12.22 -13.83 -6.91
C LEU A 16 -13.75 -14.00 -6.85
N LEU A 17 -14.51 -13.12 -7.52
CA LEU A 17 -15.98 -13.16 -7.56
C LEU A 17 -16.54 -14.33 -8.39
N GLN A 18 -15.75 -14.88 -9.31
CA GLN A 18 -16.13 -16.06 -10.10
C GLN A 18 -16.05 -17.38 -9.31
N ASN A 19 -15.82 -17.32 -7.99
CA ASN A 19 -15.79 -18.48 -7.10
C ASN A 19 -17.08 -19.32 -7.10
N THR A 20 -18.22 -18.76 -7.53
CA THR A 20 -19.51 -19.45 -7.63
C THR A 20 -19.49 -20.61 -8.62
N ARG A 21 -18.49 -20.66 -9.51
CA ARG A 21 -18.23 -21.79 -10.42
C ARG A 21 -17.56 -22.98 -9.74
N ILE A 22 -17.07 -22.82 -8.51
CA ILE A 22 -16.35 -23.86 -7.77
C ILE A 22 -17.35 -24.61 -6.89
N ALA A 23 -17.57 -25.90 -7.18
CA ALA A 23 -18.49 -26.76 -6.41
C ALA A 23 -18.03 -27.02 -4.95
N ARG A 24 -16.74 -26.80 -4.64
CA ARG A 24 -16.17 -27.04 -3.31
C ARG A 24 -16.37 -25.82 -2.40
N LEU A 25 -17.24 -25.99 -1.39
CA LEU A 25 -17.56 -24.94 -0.39
C LEU A 25 -16.32 -24.34 0.29
N ALA A 26 -15.36 -25.19 0.70
CA ALA A 26 -14.16 -24.73 1.39
C ALA A 26 -13.34 -23.74 0.55
N LEU A 27 -13.20 -23.97 -0.76
CA LEU A 27 -12.51 -23.05 -1.66
C LEU A 27 -13.30 -21.75 -1.83
N ASN A 28 -14.62 -21.85 -2.00
CA ASN A 28 -15.48 -20.66 -2.14
C ASN A 28 -15.36 -19.71 -0.93
N LEU A 29 -15.33 -20.27 0.30
CA LEU A 29 -15.08 -19.50 1.51
C LEU A 29 -13.71 -18.80 1.50
N VAL A 30 -12.64 -19.49 1.08
CA VAL A 30 -11.30 -18.90 0.96
C VAL A 30 -11.29 -17.74 -0.05
N PHE A 31 -11.90 -17.91 -1.22
CA PHE A 31 -12.02 -16.83 -2.21
C PHE A 31 -12.82 -15.64 -1.70
N THR A 32 -13.90 -15.89 -0.95
CA THR A 32 -14.74 -14.84 -0.35
C THR A 32 -13.99 -14.06 0.72
N VAL A 33 -13.23 -14.73 1.59
CA VAL A 33 -12.34 -14.07 2.56
C VAL A 33 -11.23 -13.29 1.84
N GLY A 34 -10.67 -13.86 0.76
CA GLY A 34 -9.69 -13.18 -0.10
C GLY A 34 -10.26 -11.91 -0.72
N LEU A 35 -11.51 -11.94 -1.18
CA LEU A 35 -12.23 -10.78 -1.72
C LEU A 35 -12.40 -9.66 -0.67
N ALA A 36 -12.80 -10.04 0.55
CA ALA A 36 -12.91 -9.10 1.67
C ALA A 36 -11.54 -8.50 2.04
N GLY A 37 -10.48 -9.32 2.04
CA GLY A 37 -9.11 -8.88 2.24
C GLY A 37 -8.66 -7.90 1.15
N LEU A 38 -8.95 -8.20 -0.11
CA LEU A 38 -8.63 -7.32 -1.23
C LEU A 38 -9.34 -5.97 -1.08
N ALA A 39 -10.65 -5.97 -0.81
CA ALA A 39 -11.43 -4.75 -0.57
C ALA A 39 -10.86 -3.90 0.58
N LEU A 40 -10.48 -4.55 1.69
CA LEU A 40 -9.83 -3.89 2.81
C LEU A 40 -8.50 -3.25 2.41
N THR A 41 -7.65 -3.98 1.68
CA THR A 41 -6.34 -3.48 1.24
C THR A 41 -6.44 -2.32 0.25
N SER A 42 -7.39 -2.36 -0.70
CA SER A 42 -7.62 -1.24 -1.63
C SER A 42 -8.10 0.01 -0.88
N GLY A 43 -8.98 -0.14 0.13
CA GLY A 43 -9.41 0.96 0.99
C GLY A 43 -8.27 1.59 1.81
N LEU A 44 -7.41 0.75 2.41
CA LEU A 44 -6.23 1.21 3.14
C LEU A 44 -5.20 1.88 2.23
N THR A 45 -5.04 1.37 1.00
CA THR A 45 -4.16 1.94 -0.02
C THR A 45 -4.64 3.34 -0.41
N LEU A 46 -5.94 3.53 -0.62
CA LEU A 46 -6.52 4.84 -0.87
C LEU A 46 -6.25 5.81 0.29
N ALA A 47 -6.51 5.39 1.53
CA ALA A 47 -6.24 6.22 2.71
C ALA A 47 -4.74 6.60 2.84
N CYS A 48 -3.84 5.67 2.49
CA CYS A 48 -2.41 5.92 2.47
C CYS A 48 -2.02 6.97 1.43
N PHE A 49 -2.55 6.89 0.19
CA PHE A 49 -2.28 7.88 -0.85
C PHE A 49 -2.91 9.24 -0.54
N VAL A 50 -4.10 9.29 0.05
CA VAL A 50 -4.70 10.55 0.54
C VAL A 50 -3.80 11.20 1.58
N LYS A 51 -3.29 10.41 2.54
CA LYS A 51 -2.32 10.89 3.54
C LYS A 51 -1.03 11.40 2.89
N ALA A 52 -0.43 10.62 2.00
CA ALA A 52 0.83 10.96 1.36
C ALA A 52 0.68 12.25 0.53
N ALA A 53 -0.35 12.33 -0.31
CA ALA A 53 -0.59 13.52 -1.12
C ALA A 53 -0.94 14.74 -0.24
N GLY A 54 -1.85 14.58 0.72
CA GLY A 54 -2.31 15.67 1.58
C GLY A 54 -1.21 16.24 2.48
N ILE A 55 -0.47 15.37 3.16
CA ILE A 55 0.57 15.82 4.11
C ILE A 55 1.84 16.32 3.40
N THR A 56 2.14 15.84 2.18
CA THR A 56 3.35 16.26 1.46
C THR A 56 3.14 17.48 0.57
N PHE A 57 2.00 17.57 -0.14
CA PHE A 57 1.80 18.62 -1.15
C PHE A 57 0.79 19.71 -0.76
N LEU A 58 -0.09 19.45 0.22
CA LEU A 58 -1.11 20.42 0.66
C LEU A 58 -0.78 21.06 2.03
N ALA A 59 0.28 20.61 2.71
CA ALA A 59 0.70 21.12 4.01
C ALA A 59 1.73 22.26 3.90
N VAL A 60 1.88 23.04 4.96
CA VAL A 60 2.89 24.09 5.10
C VAL A 60 4.24 23.47 5.50
N PRO A 61 5.38 24.00 5.02
CA PRO A 61 6.70 23.51 5.39
C PRO A 61 6.93 23.55 6.91
N ARG A 62 7.35 22.42 7.48
CA ARG A 62 7.61 22.27 8.93
C ARG A 62 9.09 22.37 9.31
N SER A 63 9.98 22.44 8.31
CA SER A 63 11.43 22.57 8.50
C SER A 63 12.01 23.50 7.44
N ASP A 64 13.17 24.09 7.74
CA ASP A 64 13.87 24.98 6.81
C ASP A 64 14.32 24.24 5.54
N ALA A 65 14.52 22.93 5.62
CA ALA A 65 14.82 22.09 4.46
C ALA A 65 13.60 21.97 3.53
N ALA A 66 12.41 21.76 4.09
CA ALA A 66 11.16 21.72 3.32
C ALA A 66 10.82 23.10 2.73
N ALA A 67 11.06 24.18 3.47
CA ALA A 67 10.82 25.54 2.99
C ALA A 67 11.76 25.96 1.84
N ARG A 68 12.97 25.40 1.80
CA ARG A 68 13.99 25.65 0.75
C ARG A 68 14.05 24.55 -0.31
N ALA A 69 13.10 23.61 -0.31
CA ALA A 69 13.05 22.57 -1.32
C ALA A 69 12.83 23.18 -2.70
N HIS A 70 13.56 22.68 -3.70
CA HIS A 70 13.45 23.11 -5.09
C HIS A 70 12.93 21.97 -5.96
N GLU A 71 12.44 22.33 -7.15
CA GLU A 71 11.96 21.36 -8.14
C GLU A 71 13.09 20.40 -8.57
N ALA A 72 12.71 19.17 -8.92
CA ALA A 72 13.65 18.15 -9.36
C ALA A 72 14.26 18.51 -10.74
N ALA A 73 15.47 18.00 -10.98
CA ALA A 73 16.14 18.16 -12.26
C ALA A 73 15.24 17.68 -13.43
N PRO A 74 15.31 18.30 -14.62
CA PRO A 74 14.46 17.93 -15.76
C PRO A 74 14.54 16.44 -16.12
N SER A 75 15.72 15.82 -16.01
CA SER A 75 15.91 14.39 -16.29
C SER A 75 15.05 13.48 -15.41
N MET A 76 14.96 13.77 -14.11
CA MET A 76 14.10 13.03 -13.18
C MET A 76 12.63 13.23 -13.51
N ARG A 77 12.23 14.46 -13.88
CA ARG A 77 10.84 14.77 -14.26
C ARG A 77 10.43 14.06 -15.54
N VAL A 78 11.30 14.00 -16.56
CA VAL A 78 11.02 13.25 -17.79
C VAL A 78 10.81 11.77 -17.49
N ALA A 79 11.65 11.16 -16.64
CA ALA A 79 11.47 9.77 -16.24
C ALA A 79 10.12 9.54 -15.50
N MET A 80 9.73 10.45 -14.61
CA MET A 80 8.44 10.39 -13.91
C MET A 80 7.24 10.56 -14.87
N ILE A 81 7.31 11.50 -15.81
CA ILE A 81 6.27 11.72 -16.81
C ILE A 81 6.14 10.51 -17.72
N LEU A 82 7.26 9.95 -18.18
CA LEU A 82 7.27 8.72 -18.99
C LEU A 82 6.55 7.60 -18.26
N LEU A 83 6.87 7.38 -16.98
CA LEU A 83 6.22 6.33 -16.19
C LEU A 83 4.72 6.59 -15.99
N CYS A 84 4.33 7.85 -15.77
CA CYS A 84 2.93 8.27 -15.69
C CYS A 84 2.16 7.97 -16.99
N VAL A 85 2.75 8.34 -18.13
CA VAL A 85 2.18 8.05 -19.46
C VAL A 85 2.02 6.56 -19.68
N VAL A 86 3.03 5.75 -19.35
CA VAL A 86 2.93 4.29 -19.45
C VAL A 86 1.80 3.74 -18.57
N CYS A 87 1.67 4.20 -17.32
CA CYS A 87 0.57 3.78 -16.45
C CYS A 87 -0.82 4.15 -17.01
N ALA A 88 -0.96 5.31 -17.64
CA ALA A 88 -2.20 5.73 -18.28
C ALA A 88 -2.48 4.93 -19.57
N LEU A 89 -1.47 4.68 -20.41
CA LEU A 89 -1.62 3.85 -21.62
C LEU A 89 -2.05 2.43 -21.27
N LEU A 90 -1.44 1.82 -20.26
CA LEU A 90 -1.81 0.50 -19.76
C LEU A 90 -3.22 0.48 -19.14
N GLY A 91 -3.67 1.59 -18.56
CA GLY A 91 -5.01 1.71 -17.96
C GLY A 91 -6.13 1.99 -18.96
N LEU A 92 -5.86 2.79 -20.00
CA LEU A 92 -6.82 3.16 -21.05
C LEU A 92 -6.88 2.13 -22.19
N GLY A 93 -5.75 1.50 -22.51
CA GLY A 93 -5.62 0.47 -23.54
C GLY A 93 -5.29 -0.93 -23.02
N PRO A 94 -5.94 -1.44 -21.95
CA PRO A 94 -5.65 -2.78 -21.44
C PRO A 94 -5.97 -3.87 -22.47
N THR A 95 -6.87 -3.59 -23.42
CA THR A 95 -7.20 -4.49 -24.53
C THR A 95 -6.03 -4.75 -25.48
N LEU A 96 -4.99 -3.90 -25.48
CA LEU A 96 -3.77 -4.10 -26.26
C LEU A 96 -2.77 -5.04 -25.56
N VAL A 97 -2.74 -5.01 -24.23
CA VAL A 97 -1.71 -5.66 -23.41
C VAL A 97 -2.16 -7.03 -22.92
N LEU A 98 -3.43 -7.15 -22.54
CA LEU A 98 -4.03 -8.40 -22.07
C LEU A 98 -3.94 -9.56 -23.06
N PRO A 99 -4.12 -9.42 -24.39
CA PRO A 99 -3.94 -10.56 -25.30
C PRO A 99 -2.51 -11.08 -25.32
N ALA A 100 -1.50 -10.20 -25.22
CA ALA A 100 -0.11 -10.62 -25.14
C ALA A 100 0.16 -11.37 -23.82
N LEU A 101 -0.35 -10.85 -22.69
CA LEU A 101 -0.27 -11.55 -21.41
C LEU A 101 -1.01 -12.89 -21.43
N ALA A 102 -2.16 -12.95 -22.10
CA ALA A 102 -2.96 -14.15 -22.24
C ALA A 102 -2.25 -15.21 -23.11
N ALA A 103 -1.61 -14.82 -24.21
CA ALA A 103 -0.83 -15.74 -25.04
C ALA A 103 0.32 -16.40 -24.25
N ILE A 104 0.91 -15.67 -23.30
CA ILE A 104 1.99 -16.20 -22.44
C ILE A 104 1.40 -17.06 -21.31
N ALA A 105 0.35 -16.60 -20.64
CA ALA A 105 -0.22 -17.28 -19.47
C ALA A 105 -1.08 -18.49 -19.83
N GLY A 106 -1.70 -18.52 -21.00
CA GLY A 106 -2.63 -19.57 -21.43
C GLY A 106 -2.00 -20.96 -21.43
N PRO A 107 -0.83 -21.16 -22.08
CA PRO A 107 -0.12 -22.43 -22.05
C PRO A 107 0.31 -22.88 -20.65
N LEU A 108 0.59 -21.94 -19.74
CA LEU A 108 1.02 -22.24 -18.36
C LEU A 108 -0.14 -22.71 -17.48
N VAL A 109 -1.34 -22.15 -17.68
CA VAL A 109 -2.51 -22.38 -16.81
C VAL A 109 -3.47 -23.41 -17.42
N GLY A 110 -3.39 -23.66 -18.73
CA GLY A 110 -4.30 -24.58 -19.44
C GLY A 110 -5.74 -24.09 -19.51
N ALA A 111 -5.96 -22.77 -19.41
CA ALA A 111 -7.29 -22.16 -19.36
C ALA A 111 -7.45 -21.05 -20.40
N GLU A 112 -8.66 -20.91 -20.94
CA GLU A 112 -9.02 -19.75 -21.77
C GLU A 112 -9.06 -18.49 -20.89
N LEU A 113 -8.18 -17.55 -21.18
CA LEU A 113 -8.12 -16.24 -20.53
C LEU A 113 -9.29 -15.35 -20.96
N PRO A 114 -9.63 -14.30 -20.18
CA PRO A 114 -10.78 -13.45 -20.45
C PRO A 114 -10.80 -12.96 -21.91
N ALA A 115 -11.89 -13.27 -22.60
CA ALA A 115 -12.10 -12.89 -23.99
C ALA A 115 -12.22 -11.37 -24.10
N LEU A 116 -11.38 -10.79 -24.93
CA LEU A 116 -11.51 -9.39 -25.34
C LEU A 116 -12.84 -9.24 -26.09
N GLY A 117 -13.64 -8.24 -25.71
CA GLY A 117 -14.83 -7.85 -26.47
C GLY A 117 -14.44 -7.09 -27.74
N ASP A 118 -15.28 -6.16 -28.18
CA ASP A 118 -15.20 -5.62 -29.55
C ASP A 118 -13.98 -4.74 -29.87
N TRP A 119 -13.27 -4.18 -28.88
CA TRP A 119 -11.98 -3.43 -29.03
C TRP A 119 -11.68 -2.57 -27.80
N LEU A 120 -12.72 -2.00 -27.20
CA LEU A 120 -12.67 -1.08 -26.05
C LEU A 120 -13.34 -1.62 -24.78
N THR A 121 -13.97 -2.79 -24.88
CA THR A 121 -14.66 -3.42 -23.77
C THR A 121 -13.90 -4.66 -23.32
N LEU A 122 -13.56 -4.68 -22.03
CA LEU A 122 -13.10 -5.85 -21.32
C LEU A 122 -14.33 -6.65 -20.90
N ARG A 123 -14.45 -7.90 -21.35
CA ARG A 123 -15.53 -8.80 -20.93
C ARG A 123 -14.92 -9.96 -20.15
N VAL A 124 -15.26 -10.05 -18.87
CA VAL A 124 -14.73 -11.11 -18.01
C VAL A 124 -15.79 -12.19 -17.88
N SER A 125 -15.68 -13.20 -18.75
CA SER A 125 -16.70 -14.22 -19.04
C SER A 125 -17.99 -13.63 -19.65
N ARG A 126 -18.61 -14.36 -20.60
CA ARG A 126 -19.58 -13.81 -21.58
C ARG A 126 -20.73 -12.99 -20.97
N GLU A 127 -21.13 -13.23 -19.71
CA GLU A 127 -22.31 -12.61 -19.09
C GLU A 127 -22.08 -12.00 -17.70
N PHE A 128 -20.90 -12.14 -17.07
CA PHE A 128 -20.74 -11.76 -15.67
C PHE A 128 -20.42 -10.28 -15.46
N ALA A 129 -19.46 -9.74 -16.22
CA ALA A 129 -19.08 -8.33 -16.09
C ALA A 129 -18.42 -7.78 -17.37
N ALA A 130 -18.74 -6.54 -17.69
CA ALA A 130 -18.12 -5.78 -18.77
C ALA A 130 -17.63 -4.42 -18.26
N LEU A 131 -16.45 -3.99 -18.71
CA LEU A 131 -15.85 -2.71 -18.37
C LEU A 131 -15.32 -2.05 -19.65
N SER A 132 -15.69 -0.78 -19.88
CA SER A 132 -15.02 0.07 -20.88
C SER A 132 -14.18 1.12 -20.14
N PRO A 133 -12.85 0.98 -20.07
CA PRO A 133 -11.98 1.94 -19.39
C PRO A 133 -12.10 3.36 -19.96
N LEU A 134 -12.22 3.49 -21.29
CA LEU A 134 -12.42 4.80 -21.93
C LEU A 134 -13.76 5.40 -21.55
N ALA A 135 -14.87 4.66 -21.69
CA ALA A 135 -16.20 5.20 -21.37
C ALA A 135 -16.32 5.59 -19.90
N LEU A 136 -15.77 4.79 -18.99
CA LEU A 136 -15.76 5.09 -17.57
C LEU A 136 -14.89 6.32 -17.26
N THR A 137 -13.74 6.46 -17.94
CA THR A 137 -12.87 7.63 -17.80
C THR A 137 -13.55 8.90 -18.31
N THR A 138 -14.17 8.85 -19.49
CA THR A 138 -14.87 10.00 -20.06
C THR A 138 -16.08 10.39 -19.22
N ALA A 139 -16.85 9.41 -18.73
CA ALA A 139 -17.99 9.67 -17.85
C ALA A 139 -17.54 10.29 -16.52
N LEU A 140 -16.47 9.77 -15.90
CA LEU A 140 -15.93 10.34 -14.67
C LEU A 140 -15.36 11.74 -14.86
N ALA A 141 -14.60 11.96 -15.95
CA ALA A 141 -14.07 13.28 -16.30
C ALA A 141 -15.20 14.29 -16.54
N ALA A 142 -16.25 13.89 -17.28
CA ALA A 142 -17.44 14.71 -17.48
C ALA A 142 -18.14 15.02 -16.15
N ALA A 143 -18.33 14.03 -15.28
CA ALA A 143 -18.96 14.22 -13.97
C ALA A 143 -18.16 15.17 -13.06
N LEU A 144 -16.83 15.14 -13.11
CA LEU A 144 -15.95 16.04 -12.33
C LEU A 144 -15.89 17.45 -12.93
N LEU A 145 -15.85 17.57 -14.26
CA LEU A 145 -15.72 18.85 -14.95
C LEU A 145 -17.05 19.59 -15.09
N ALA A 146 -18.18 18.89 -15.22
CA ALA A 146 -19.50 19.47 -15.35
C ALA A 146 -19.81 20.52 -14.26
N PRO A 147 -19.69 20.25 -12.94
CA PRO A 147 -19.98 21.27 -11.93
C PRO A 147 -19.03 22.45 -12.03
N VAL A 148 -17.75 22.23 -12.34
CA VAL A 148 -16.77 23.32 -12.51
C VAL A 148 -17.18 24.22 -13.68
N VAL A 149 -17.48 23.64 -14.84
CA VAL A 149 -17.90 24.38 -16.04
C VAL A 149 -19.22 25.11 -15.79
N LEU A 150 -20.22 24.44 -15.21
CA LEU A 150 -21.52 25.03 -14.88
C LEU A 150 -21.39 26.21 -13.91
N LEU A 151 -20.57 26.09 -12.85
CA LEU A 151 -20.31 27.17 -11.91
C LEU A 151 -19.59 28.34 -12.58
N ARG A 152 -18.64 28.07 -13.50
CA ARG A 152 -17.96 29.12 -14.26
C ARG A 152 -18.91 29.85 -15.20
N LEU A 153 -19.78 29.13 -15.91
CA LEU A 153 -20.81 29.71 -16.80
C LEU A 153 -21.86 30.50 -16.02
N ALA A 154 -22.24 30.05 -14.82
CA ALA A 154 -23.12 30.76 -13.90
C ALA A 154 -22.48 32.01 -13.26
N GLY A 155 -21.22 32.31 -13.56
CA GLY A 155 -20.54 33.51 -13.09
C GLY A 155 -19.94 33.41 -11.68
N ALA A 156 -19.91 32.21 -11.06
CA ALA A 156 -19.40 32.02 -9.70
C ALA A 156 -17.90 32.34 -9.54
N ALA A 157 -17.15 32.44 -10.64
CA ALA A 157 -15.74 32.83 -10.61
C ALA A 157 -15.49 34.35 -10.71
N ARG A 158 -16.54 35.19 -10.81
CA ARG A 158 -16.37 36.64 -10.83
C ARG A 158 -16.10 37.14 -9.40
N GLY A 159 -14.94 37.74 -9.19
CA GLY A 159 -14.59 38.35 -7.89
C GLY A 159 -13.93 37.41 -6.86
N THR A 160 -13.40 36.25 -7.27
CA THR A 160 -12.67 35.38 -6.33
C THR A 160 -11.38 36.05 -5.87
N ARG A 161 -11.21 36.25 -4.56
CA ARG A 161 -9.98 36.74 -3.95
C ARG A 161 -9.24 35.59 -3.28
N ARG A 162 -7.93 35.49 -3.50
CA ARG A 162 -7.06 34.65 -2.67
C ARG A 162 -6.90 35.32 -1.31
N TYR A 163 -7.31 34.64 -0.26
CA TYR A 163 -7.18 35.07 1.12
C TYR A 163 -6.71 33.89 1.97
N GLU A 164 -6.31 34.17 3.20
CA GLU A 164 -5.89 33.14 4.14
C GLU A 164 -7.04 32.15 4.42
N THR A 165 -6.67 30.90 4.69
CA THR A 165 -7.61 29.87 5.10
C THR A 165 -8.24 30.21 6.46
N TRP A 166 -9.48 29.80 6.66
CA TRP A 166 -10.19 30.01 7.93
C TRP A 166 -9.40 29.47 9.13
N GLY A 167 -8.95 30.37 9.99
CA GLY A 167 -8.10 30.06 11.13
C GLY A 167 -8.81 29.79 12.45
N CYS A 168 -10.12 29.52 12.44
CA CYS A 168 -10.94 29.38 13.65
C CYS A 168 -10.79 30.59 14.60
N GLY A 169 -10.75 31.81 14.05
CA GLY A 169 -10.57 33.05 14.83
C GLY A 169 -9.12 33.42 15.14
N ARG A 170 -8.13 32.66 14.68
CA ARG A 170 -6.71 33.02 14.77
C ARG A 170 -6.20 33.75 13.54
N ILE A 171 -5.38 34.77 13.78
CA ILE A 171 -4.83 35.68 12.77
C ILE A 171 -3.68 35.03 11.97
N LEU A 172 -2.96 34.06 12.52
CA LEU A 172 -1.82 33.43 11.84
C LEU A 172 -1.90 31.90 11.91
N GLN A 173 -1.85 31.25 10.76
CA GLN A 173 -1.69 29.80 10.65
C GLN A 173 -0.20 29.45 10.75
N THR A 174 0.13 28.50 11.62
CA THR A 174 1.51 28.00 11.75
C THR A 174 1.54 26.51 11.45
N ALA A 175 2.70 25.99 11.04
CA ALA A 175 2.89 24.57 10.73
C ALA A 175 2.67 23.61 11.94
N ARG A 176 2.44 24.16 13.14
CA ARG A 176 2.03 23.41 14.34
C ARG A 176 0.51 23.17 14.42
N MET A 177 -0.29 23.95 13.69
CA MET A 177 -1.76 23.88 13.71
C MET A 177 -2.31 22.89 12.67
N GLU A 178 -1.46 22.40 11.77
CA GLU A 178 -1.85 21.48 10.71
C GLU A 178 -1.98 20.04 11.20
N TYR A 179 -2.77 19.27 10.47
CA TYR A 179 -2.90 17.86 10.71
C TYR A 179 -1.59 17.14 10.40
N THR A 180 -1.11 16.32 11.33
CA THR A 180 0.12 15.54 11.11
C THR A 180 -0.19 14.20 10.47
N ALA A 181 0.83 13.61 9.81
CA ALA A 181 0.76 12.24 9.31
C ALA A 181 0.34 11.23 10.40
N THR A 182 0.79 11.43 11.64
CA THR A 182 0.45 10.58 12.78
C THR A 182 -1.00 10.78 13.23
N ALA A 183 -1.48 12.03 13.26
CA ALA A 183 -2.89 12.34 13.56
C ALA A 183 -3.82 11.71 12.52
N PHE A 184 -3.49 11.81 11.22
CA PHE A 184 -4.25 11.18 10.13
C PHE A 184 -4.35 9.67 10.26
N SER A 185 -3.28 9.02 10.68
CA SER A 185 -3.28 7.56 10.83
C SER A 185 -3.91 7.08 12.15
N ASN A 186 -4.22 8.00 13.08
CA ASN A 186 -4.69 7.62 14.43
C ASN A 186 -6.05 6.89 14.44
N PRO A 187 -7.07 7.29 13.65
CA PRO A 187 -8.31 6.52 13.57
C PRO A 187 -8.06 5.08 13.09
N PHE A 188 -7.21 4.89 12.09
CA PHE A 188 -6.85 3.55 11.60
C PHE A 188 -6.13 2.74 12.68
N LYS A 189 -5.18 3.34 13.41
CA LYS A 189 -4.51 2.67 14.54
C LYS A 189 -5.50 2.21 15.61
N ARG A 190 -6.55 2.99 15.91
CA ARG A 190 -7.57 2.61 16.88
C ARG A 190 -8.47 1.48 16.38
N VAL A 191 -8.91 1.53 15.13
CA VAL A 191 -9.74 0.46 14.53
C VAL A 191 -8.96 -0.85 14.44
N PHE A 192 -7.67 -0.78 14.11
CA PHE A 192 -6.79 -1.94 13.98
C PHE A 192 -5.89 -2.15 15.22
N ASP A 193 -6.34 -1.72 16.41
CA ASP A 193 -5.52 -1.77 17.63
C ASP A 193 -5.07 -3.19 17.98
N PHE A 194 -5.91 -4.20 17.65
CA PHE A 194 -5.53 -5.61 17.78
C PHE A 194 -4.21 -5.94 17.07
N PHE A 195 -3.97 -5.37 15.88
CA PHE A 195 -2.75 -5.60 15.10
C PHE A 195 -1.61 -4.65 15.49
N TYR A 196 -1.91 -3.40 15.82
CA TYR A 196 -0.88 -2.38 16.08
C TYR A 196 -0.45 -2.29 17.55
N ARG A 197 -1.25 -2.83 18.48
CA ARG A 197 -1.05 -2.77 19.94
C ARG A 197 -0.57 -1.40 20.38
N SER A 198 -1.40 -0.39 20.14
CA SER A 198 -0.99 0.99 20.35
C SER A 198 -0.90 1.30 21.84
N GLU A 199 0.32 1.52 22.33
CA GLU A 199 0.54 1.92 23.72
C GLU A 199 0.51 3.44 23.80
N LYS A 200 -0.36 3.98 24.66
CA LYS A 200 -0.34 5.41 24.97
C LYS A 200 0.59 5.64 26.14
N ARG A 201 1.74 6.26 25.88
CA ARG A 201 2.63 6.77 26.92
C ARG A 201 2.36 8.25 27.10
N LEU A 202 1.89 8.62 28.30
CA LEU A 202 1.69 10.01 28.68
C LEU A 202 2.57 10.26 29.90
N ASP A 203 3.66 10.98 29.70
CA ASP A 203 4.52 11.46 30.77
C ASP A 203 4.15 12.91 31.06
N ILE A 204 3.86 13.23 32.33
CA ILE A 204 3.49 14.58 32.75
C ILE A 204 4.45 14.98 33.85
N ASP A 205 5.37 15.88 33.50
CA ASP A 205 6.26 16.51 34.45
C ASP A 205 5.52 17.68 35.09
N PHE A 206 5.30 17.56 36.39
CA PHE A 206 4.72 18.63 37.21
C PHE A 206 5.82 19.48 37.81
N HIS A 207 5.56 20.77 37.95
CA HIS A 207 6.47 21.70 38.61
C HIS A 207 6.75 21.24 40.06
N PRO A 208 8.00 21.27 40.54
CA PRO A 208 8.37 20.74 41.85
C PRO A 208 7.61 21.40 43.02
N GLU A 209 7.21 22.67 42.87
CA GLU A 209 6.50 23.42 43.91
C GLU A 209 4.96 23.29 43.85
N SER A 210 4.38 22.77 42.76
CA SER A 210 2.92 22.64 42.65
C SER A 210 2.49 21.63 41.60
N ARG A 211 1.69 20.63 42.04
CA ARG A 211 1.06 19.63 41.16
C ARG A 211 -0.02 20.21 40.23
N PHE A 212 -0.37 21.48 40.37
CA PHE A 212 -1.34 22.16 39.49
C PHE A 212 -0.67 22.83 38.28
N PHE A 213 0.66 22.98 38.29
CA PHE A 213 1.41 23.55 37.19
C PHE A 213 2.16 22.43 36.46
N VAL A 214 1.76 22.19 35.22
CA VAL A 214 2.42 21.22 34.34
C VAL A 214 3.55 21.92 33.62
N GLU A 215 4.76 21.41 33.76
CA GLU A 215 5.96 21.95 33.11
C GLU A 215 6.13 21.35 31.71
N ARG A 216 5.90 20.04 31.56
CA ARG A 216 6.03 19.33 30.30
C ARG A 216 5.05 18.16 30.21
N ILE A 217 4.49 17.97 29.02
CA ILE A 217 3.71 16.77 28.66
C ILE A 217 4.39 16.10 27.50
N GLU A 218 4.88 14.88 27.70
CA GLU A 218 5.44 14.05 26.65
C GLU A 218 4.43 12.96 26.26
N TYR A 219 3.97 13.02 25.01
CA TYR A 219 3.03 12.03 24.47
C TYR A 219 3.75 11.12 23.46
N GLY A 220 3.86 9.84 23.81
CA GLY A 220 4.34 8.78 22.94
C GLY A 220 3.20 7.85 22.54
N ASN A 221 3.16 7.46 21.27
CA ASN A 221 2.27 6.40 20.79
C ASN A 221 3.05 5.34 19.99
N PRO A 222 3.99 4.62 20.65
CA PRO A 222 4.73 3.55 20.01
C PRO A 222 3.80 2.43 19.57
N THR A 223 4.09 1.86 18.40
CA THR A 223 3.47 0.62 17.91
C THR A 223 4.42 -0.53 18.14
N ARG A 224 3.93 -1.64 18.72
CA ARG A 224 4.74 -2.86 18.89
C ARG A 224 4.54 -3.79 17.69
N PRO A 225 5.57 -4.03 16.86
CA PRO A 225 5.43 -4.87 15.68
C PRO A 225 5.26 -6.35 16.07
N ILE A 226 4.03 -6.88 15.93
CA ILE A 226 3.68 -8.27 16.29
C ILE A 226 4.61 -9.29 15.62
N PHE A 227 4.87 -9.13 14.32
CA PHE A 227 5.72 -10.05 13.58
C PHE A 227 7.17 -10.02 14.06
N GLU A 228 7.67 -8.86 14.50
CA GLU A 228 9.04 -8.79 15.00
C GLU A 228 9.18 -9.62 16.28
N ASP A 229 8.27 -9.41 17.23
CA ASP A 229 8.31 -10.07 18.53
C ASP A 229 7.99 -11.57 18.45
N TRP A 230 7.02 -11.95 17.61
CA TRP A 230 6.51 -13.33 17.59
C TRP A 230 7.11 -14.22 16.49
N LEU A 231 7.64 -13.64 15.41
CA LEU A 231 8.22 -14.41 14.30
C LEU A 231 9.71 -14.13 14.14
N TYR A 232 10.11 -12.87 13.94
CA TYR A 232 11.50 -12.56 13.58
C TYR A 232 12.46 -12.83 14.73
N ARG A 233 12.20 -12.30 15.94
CA ARG A 233 13.07 -12.51 17.10
C ARG A 233 13.27 -13.99 17.47
N PRO A 234 12.23 -14.84 17.55
CA PRO A 234 12.44 -16.25 17.85
C PRO A 234 13.14 -17.01 16.71
N VAL A 235 12.85 -16.71 15.45
CA VAL A 235 13.55 -17.35 14.32
C VAL A 235 15.02 -16.94 14.31
N LEU A 236 15.33 -15.66 14.47
CA LEU A 236 16.70 -15.15 14.53
C LEU A 236 17.46 -15.70 15.74
N SER A 237 16.81 -15.81 16.89
CA SER A 237 17.43 -16.40 18.07
C SER A 237 17.71 -17.90 17.86
N ALA A 238 16.78 -18.66 17.29
CA ALA A 238 16.97 -20.06 16.93
C ALA A 238 18.11 -20.24 15.92
N LEU A 239 18.14 -19.43 14.85
CA LEU A 239 19.24 -19.42 13.87
C LEU A 239 20.58 -19.11 14.55
N SER A 240 20.62 -18.16 15.48
CA SER A 240 21.84 -17.84 16.22
C SER A 240 22.33 -19.01 17.08
N VAL A 241 21.41 -19.78 17.68
CA VAL A 241 21.74 -20.98 18.47
C VAL A 241 22.31 -22.06 17.57
N VAL A 242 21.67 -22.33 16.42
CA VAL A 242 22.15 -23.31 15.43
C VAL A 242 23.53 -22.90 14.91
N ALA A 243 23.73 -21.63 14.56
CA ALA A 243 25.01 -21.12 14.09
C ALA A 243 26.12 -21.27 15.14
N ARG A 244 25.83 -21.03 16.43
CA ARG A 244 26.79 -21.27 17.52
C ARG A 244 27.14 -22.75 17.66
N ARG A 245 26.15 -23.65 17.56
CA ARG A 245 26.40 -25.11 17.59
C ARG A 245 27.19 -25.59 16.38
N ALA A 246 26.88 -25.10 15.18
CA ALA A 246 27.64 -25.41 13.96
C ALA A 246 29.10 -24.94 14.05
N ARG A 247 29.34 -23.78 14.67
CA ARG A 247 30.70 -23.30 14.95
C ARG A 247 31.47 -24.21 15.91
N ALA A 248 30.78 -24.80 16.90
CA ALA A 248 31.40 -25.74 17.83
C ALA A 248 31.79 -27.07 17.16
N ILE A 249 31.04 -27.51 16.14
CA ILE A 249 31.36 -28.68 15.31
C ILE A 249 32.64 -28.45 14.50
N GLN A 250 32.92 -27.21 14.09
CA GLN A 250 34.18 -26.79 13.47
C GLN A 250 35.29 -26.56 14.51
N SER A 251 35.56 -27.56 15.35
CA SER A 251 36.53 -27.50 16.47
C SER A 251 38.00 -27.46 16.05
N GLY A 252 38.31 -27.36 14.75
CA GLY A 252 39.68 -27.26 14.23
C GLY A 252 40.52 -28.54 14.34
N SER A 253 39.95 -29.66 14.81
CA SER A 253 40.67 -30.92 15.00
C SER A 253 40.57 -31.84 13.77
N ALA A 254 41.73 -32.23 13.22
CA ALA A 254 41.81 -33.05 12.00
C ALA A 254 41.12 -34.42 12.14
N ASN A 255 41.21 -35.04 13.32
CA ASN A 255 40.63 -36.36 13.60
C ASN A 255 39.10 -36.36 13.50
N LEU A 256 38.45 -35.27 13.92
CA LEU A 256 37.00 -35.11 13.87
C LEU A 256 36.50 -34.92 12.44
N TYR A 257 37.27 -34.22 11.60
CA TYR A 257 36.98 -34.11 10.17
C TYR A 257 37.09 -35.46 9.45
N LEU A 258 38.11 -36.27 9.77
CA LEU A 258 38.24 -37.62 9.21
C LEU A 258 37.05 -38.52 9.62
N ALA A 259 36.60 -38.42 10.87
CA ALA A 259 35.42 -39.14 11.34
C ALA A 259 34.13 -38.68 10.61
N TYR A 260 33.97 -37.38 10.35
CA TYR A 260 32.85 -36.85 9.57
C TYR A 260 32.85 -37.34 8.11
N ILE A 261 34.02 -37.41 7.47
CA ILE A 261 34.15 -37.92 6.09
C ILE A 261 33.78 -39.42 6.04
N LEU A 262 34.31 -40.23 6.97
CA LEU A 262 33.97 -41.65 7.06
C LEU A 262 32.47 -41.87 7.31
N ALA A 263 31.87 -41.12 8.23
CA ALA A 263 30.44 -41.20 8.52
C ALA A 263 29.59 -40.79 7.30
N ALA A 264 29.96 -39.72 6.60
CA ALA A 264 29.28 -39.30 5.38
C ALA A 264 29.36 -40.37 4.27
N LEU A 265 30.52 -41.03 4.10
CA LEU A 265 30.70 -42.14 3.15
C LEU A 265 29.82 -43.34 3.50
N LEU A 266 29.74 -43.74 4.77
CA LEU A 266 28.87 -44.84 5.21
C LEU A 266 27.39 -44.50 5.00
N VAL A 267 26.97 -43.27 5.31
CA VAL A 267 25.60 -42.81 5.09
C VAL A 267 25.26 -42.82 3.61
N LEU A 268 26.16 -42.31 2.76
CA LEU A 268 25.98 -42.32 1.31
C LEU A 268 25.82 -43.75 0.79
N LEU A 269 26.68 -44.68 1.23
CA LEU A 269 26.65 -46.09 0.85
C LEU A 269 25.35 -46.81 1.26
N VAL A 270 24.72 -46.40 2.35
CA VAL A 270 23.43 -46.96 2.79
C VAL A 270 22.25 -46.38 2.01
N LEU A 271 22.37 -45.12 1.56
CA LEU A 271 21.33 -44.40 0.80
C LEU A 271 21.38 -44.69 -0.71
N THR A 272 22.53 -45.10 -1.23
CA THR A 272 22.74 -45.54 -2.62
C THR A 272 22.65 -47.05 -2.74
#